data_AF-A0A5N7BJ68-F1
#
_entry.id   AF-A0A5N7BJ68-F1
#
_cell.length_a   1.000
_cell.length_b   1.000
_cell.length_c   1.000
_cell.angle_alpha   90.00
_cell.angle_beta   90.00
_cell.angle_gamma   90.00
#
_symmetry.space_group_name_H-M   'P 1'
#
loop_
_entity.id
_entity.type
_entity.pdbx_description
1 polymer ?
#
loop_
_entity_poly.entity_id
_entity_poly.type
_entity_poly.pdbx_seq_one_letter_code
_entity_poly.pdbx_strand_id
1 'polypeptide(L)'
;MDRPRASAQPAASTSRVPTVRSSPVIKRSISAATAGTHSQTGSVPIDHIQEPNKQALSHNLQIKNALTELLSDVRTKGSDQGSRCLQNILMENEREMRENRRKSLSGRDAK
;
A
#
# COMPACT_ATOMS: atom_id res chain seq x y z
N MET A 1 -48.32 45.62 20.32
CA MET A 1 -48.49 44.53 19.34
C MET A 1 -48.08 45.10 18.00
N ASP A 2 -47.13 44.44 17.31
CA ASP A 2 -46.97 44.38 15.84
C ASP A 2 -45.52 44.01 15.49
N ARG A 3 -45.31 42.76 15.07
CA ARG A 3 -44.07 42.33 14.40
C ARG A 3 -44.37 42.17 12.91
N PRO A 4 -43.55 42.72 12.00
CA PRO A 4 -43.78 42.57 10.57
C PRO A 4 -43.54 41.11 10.14
N ARG A 5 -44.43 40.60 9.30
CA ARG A 5 -44.36 39.27 8.69
C ARG A 5 -43.03 39.09 7.95
N ALA A 6 -42.29 38.04 8.30
CA ALA A 6 -41.09 37.65 7.57
C ALA A 6 -41.49 37.18 6.16
N SER A 7 -40.90 37.82 5.15
CA SER A 7 -40.99 37.46 3.73
C SER A 7 -40.45 36.03 3.50
N ALA A 8 -41.21 35.20 2.79
CA ALA A 8 -40.79 33.86 2.40
C ALA A 8 -39.62 33.94 1.41
N GLN A 9 -38.45 33.45 1.83
CA GLN A 9 -37.27 33.37 0.97
C GLN A 9 -37.50 32.34 -0.15
N PRO A 10 -37.15 32.63 -1.41
CA PRO A 10 -37.24 31.66 -2.49
C PRO A 10 -36.35 30.45 -2.24
N ALA A 11 -36.85 29.24 -2.51
CA ALA A 11 -36.10 28.01 -2.35
C ALA A 11 -34.88 27.96 -3.29
N ALA A 12 -33.73 27.52 -2.77
CA ALA A 12 -32.49 27.40 -3.52
C ALA A 12 -32.61 26.29 -4.59
N SER A 13 -32.45 26.66 -5.86
CA SER A 13 -32.45 25.73 -7.00
C SER A 13 -31.16 24.91 -7.06
N THR A 14 -31.27 23.58 -7.13
CA THR A 14 -30.14 22.62 -7.17
C THR A 14 -29.69 22.26 -8.59
N SER A 15 -30.07 23.04 -9.61
CA SER A 15 -29.82 22.70 -11.03
C SER A 15 -28.38 22.97 -11.52
N ARG A 16 -27.36 22.98 -10.67
CA ARG A 16 -25.96 23.12 -11.12
C ARG A 16 -25.20 21.84 -10.84
N VAL A 17 -25.07 21.01 -11.88
CA VAL A 17 -24.24 19.81 -11.88
C VAL A 17 -22.76 20.24 -11.92
N PRO A 18 -21.87 19.67 -11.09
CA PRO A 18 -20.44 19.99 -11.15
C PRO A 18 -19.83 19.49 -12.47
N THR A 19 -19.25 20.41 -13.25
CA THR A 19 -18.52 20.04 -14.47
C THR A 19 -17.13 19.52 -14.13
N VAL A 20 -16.82 18.27 -14.52
CA VAL A 20 -15.49 17.67 -14.33
C VAL A 20 -14.50 18.33 -15.28
N ARG A 21 -13.54 19.08 -14.75
CA ARG A 21 -12.41 19.60 -15.54
C ARG A 21 -11.37 18.49 -15.69
N SER A 22 -10.97 18.19 -16.91
CA SER A 22 -9.91 17.21 -17.18
C SER A 22 -8.57 17.67 -16.61
N SER A 23 -7.81 16.74 -16.03
CA SER A 23 -6.46 16.99 -15.50
C SER A 23 -5.47 17.27 -16.64
N PRO A 24 -4.59 18.29 -16.52
CA PRO A 24 -3.58 18.53 -17.54
C PRO A 24 -2.59 17.36 -17.62
N VAL A 25 -2.18 17.03 -18.85
CA VAL A 25 -1.22 15.95 -19.12
C VAL A 25 0.15 16.34 -18.58
N ILE A 26 0.61 15.62 -17.56
CA ILE A 26 1.96 15.78 -16.99
C ILE A 26 2.97 15.17 -17.98
N LYS A 27 3.72 16.00 -18.69
CA LYS A 27 4.86 15.56 -19.51
C LYS A 27 6.10 15.47 -18.63
N ARG A 28 6.66 14.27 -18.44
CA ARG A 28 7.96 14.07 -17.80
C ARG A 28 9.05 14.01 -18.87
N SER A 29 10.09 14.82 -18.73
CA SER A 29 11.29 14.77 -19.57
C SER A 29 12.16 13.59 -19.14
N ILE A 30 12.62 12.80 -20.13
CA ILE A 30 13.55 11.69 -19.93
C ILE A 30 14.89 12.15 -20.48
N SER A 31 15.88 12.30 -19.62
CA SER A 31 17.27 12.52 -20.05
C SER A 31 17.97 11.17 -20.13
N ALA A 32 18.14 10.64 -21.34
CA ALA A 32 19.02 9.50 -21.59
C ALA A 32 20.43 10.03 -21.84
N ALA A 33 21.35 9.82 -20.89
CA ALA A 33 22.77 9.94 -21.17
C ALA A 33 23.19 8.74 -22.03
N THR A 34 23.51 8.99 -23.29
CA THR A 34 23.99 7.96 -24.21
C THR A 34 25.40 7.54 -23.79
N ALA A 35 25.54 6.35 -23.20
CA ALA A 35 26.82 5.66 -23.15
C ALA A 35 26.82 4.57 -24.23
N GLY A 36 27.49 4.88 -25.35
CA GLY A 36 28.13 3.96 -26.28
C GLY A 36 27.39 2.69 -26.70
N THR A 37 26.91 2.68 -27.94
CA THR A 37 26.80 1.45 -28.73
C THR A 37 28.16 0.73 -28.77
N HIS A 38 28.27 -0.45 -28.16
CA HIS A 38 29.19 -1.46 -28.66
C HIS A 38 28.71 -2.86 -28.31
N SER A 39 28.31 -3.58 -29.35
CA SER A 39 28.23 -5.03 -29.38
C SER A 39 29.64 -5.61 -29.15
N GLN A 40 29.68 -6.82 -28.58
CA GLN A 40 30.84 -7.73 -28.50
C GLN A 40 31.63 -7.73 -27.17
N THR A 41 31.45 -8.85 -26.46
CA THR A 41 32.50 -9.69 -25.86
C THR A 41 33.51 -9.01 -24.93
N GLY A 42 33.40 -9.32 -23.64
CA GLY A 42 34.52 -9.27 -22.70
C GLY A 42 34.66 -7.95 -21.95
N SER A 43 34.14 -7.91 -20.73
CA SER A 43 34.86 -7.45 -19.53
C SER A 43 33.84 -7.25 -18.42
N VAL A 44 34.09 -7.92 -17.29
CA VAL A 44 33.44 -7.64 -16.02
C VAL A 44 33.98 -6.31 -15.51
N PRO A 45 33.15 -5.28 -15.21
CA PRO A 45 33.59 -4.18 -14.36
C PRO A 45 33.29 -4.57 -12.91
N ILE A 46 34.38 -4.75 -12.17
CA ILE A 46 34.49 -4.97 -10.74
C ILE A 46 33.59 -4.00 -9.95
N ASP A 47 32.71 -4.60 -9.16
CA ASP A 47 32.38 -4.25 -7.78
C ASP A 47 32.23 -2.77 -7.42
N HIS A 48 31.05 -2.22 -7.74
CA HIS A 48 30.37 -1.49 -6.68
C HIS A 48 29.73 -2.53 -5.74
N ILE A 49 30.50 -3.04 -4.76
CA ILE A 49 29.91 -3.64 -3.57
C ILE A 49 29.17 -2.50 -2.87
N GLN A 50 27.92 -2.29 -3.28
CA GLN A 50 26.98 -1.46 -2.58
C GLN A 50 26.76 -2.15 -1.24
N GLU A 51 27.36 -1.60 -0.19
CA GLU A 51 27.17 -2.05 1.19
C GLU A 51 25.68 -2.32 1.39
N PRO A 52 25.28 -3.57 1.66
CA PRO A 52 23.88 -3.92 1.68
C PRO A 52 23.22 -3.13 2.80
N ASN A 53 22.21 -2.34 2.45
CA ASN A 53 21.48 -1.52 3.40
C ASN A 53 21.05 -2.40 4.59
N LYS A 54 21.66 -2.15 5.76
CA LYS A 54 21.46 -2.98 6.97
C LYS A 54 19.99 -3.10 7.36
N GLN A 55 19.19 -2.07 7.10
CA GLN A 55 17.75 -2.06 7.31
C GLN A 55 17.00 -2.91 6.28
N ALA A 56 17.43 -2.91 5.02
CA ALA A 56 16.88 -3.78 3.99
C ALA A 56 17.19 -5.26 4.27
N LEU A 57 18.41 -5.54 4.77
CA LEU A 57 18.81 -6.89 5.19
C LEU A 57 18.00 -7.39 6.39
N SER A 58 17.82 -6.56 7.43
CA SER A 58 17.04 -6.96 8.60
C SER A 58 15.57 -7.18 8.25
N HIS A 59 15.00 -6.33 7.41
CA HIS A 59 13.64 -6.51 6.88
C HIS A 59 13.52 -7.79 6.03
N ASN A 60 14.50 -8.07 5.16
CA ASN A 60 14.52 -9.30 4.36
C ASN A 60 14.60 -10.55 5.25
N LEU A 61 15.40 -10.49 6.31
CA LEU A 61 15.51 -11.57 7.30
C LEU A 61 14.19 -11.78 8.05
N GLN A 62 13.52 -10.70 8.45
CA GLN A 62 12.20 -10.77 9.11
C GLN A 62 11.16 -11.42 8.19
N ILE A 63 11.13 -11.04 6.91
CA ILE A 63 10.24 -11.68 5.91
C ILE A 63 10.56 -13.17 5.79
N LYS A 64 11.84 -13.53 5.65
CA LYS A 64 12.27 -14.93 5.54
C LYS A 64 11.86 -15.75 6.76
N ASN A 65 12.02 -15.20 7.96
CA ASN A 65 11.63 -15.86 9.19
C ASN A 65 10.11 -16.06 9.24
N ALA A 66 9.32 -15.02 8.97
CA ALA A 66 7.86 -15.12 8.96
C ALA A 66 7.34 -16.15 7.93
N LEU A 67 7.94 -16.19 6.73
CA LEU A 67 7.60 -17.18 5.71
C LEU A 67 8.00 -18.59 6.14
N THR A 68 9.15 -18.73 6.80
CA THR A 68 9.63 -20.02 7.31
C THR A 68 8.71 -20.54 8.41
N GLU A 69 8.33 -19.69 9.36
CA GLU A 69 7.37 -20.04 10.42
C GLU A 69 6.05 -20.53 9.83
N LEU A 70 5.52 -19.80 8.84
CA LEU A 70 4.27 -20.12 8.18
C LEU A 70 4.30 -21.46 7.43
N LEU A 71 5.39 -21.76 6.73
CA LEU A 71 5.57 -23.03 6.00
C LEU A 71 6.00 -24.19 6.92
N SER A 72 6.56 -23.87 8.08
CA SER A 72 6.95 -24.86 9.10
C SER A 72 5.81 -25.26 10.01
N ASP A 73 4.71 -24.50 10.00
CA ASP A 73 3.55 -24.71 10.86
C ASP A 73 3.08 -26.17 10.77
N VAL A 74 3.00 -26.83 11.93
CA VAL A 74 2.61 -28.24 12.07
C VAL A 74 1.27 -28.52 11.40
N ARG A 75 0.37 -27.53 11.38
CA ARG A 75 -0.96 -27.61 10.74
C ARG A 75 -0.86 -27.76 9.22
N THR A 76 0.20 -27.27 8.60
CA THR A 76 0.44 -27.34 7.14
C THR A 76 1.11 -28.64 6.71
N LYS A 77 1.88 -29.29 7.59
CA LYS A 77 2.67 -30.50 7.28
C LYS A 77 1.88 -31.82 7.36
N GLY A 78 0.82 -31.86 8.17
CA GLY A 78 0.05 -33.07 8.44
C GLY A 78 -1.29 -33.20 7.71
N SER A 79 -1.61 -32.27 6.81
CA SER A 79 -2.93 -32.17 6.18
C SER A 79 -2.83 -32.26 4.66
N ASP A 80 -3.62 -33.14 4.06
CA ASP A 80 -3.84 -33.22 2.60
C ASP A 80 -4.38 -31.90 2.00
N GLN A 81 -4.76 -30.95 2.87
CA GLN A 81 -5.24 -29.61 2.54
C GLN A 81 -4.26 -28.50 2.90
N GLY A 82 -2.95 -28.76 2.86
CA GLY A 82 -1.91 -27.78 3.25
C GLY A 82 -2.08 -26.38 2.64
N SER A 83 -2.56 -26.28 1.39
CA SER A 83 -2.87 -25.00 0.72
C SER A 83 -4.05 -24.26 1.35
N ARG A 84 -5.12 -24.96 1.75
CA ARG A 84 -6.28 -24.39 2.43
C ARG A 84 -5.95 -23.99 3.87
N CYS A 85 -5.10 -24.77 4.54
CA CYS A 85 -4.58 -24.40 5.87
C CYS A 85 -3.81 -23.08 5.82
N LEU A 86 -2.87 -22.96 4.87
CA LEU A 86 -2.10 -21.74 4.63
C LEU A 86 -3.01 -20.53 4.35
N GLN A 87 -4.01 -20.71 3.49
CA GLN A 87 -4.99 -19.67 3.17
C GLN A 87 -5.74 -19.21 4.42
N ASN A 88 -6.19 -20.14 5.28
CA ASN A 88 -6.91 -19.79 6.51
C ASN A 88 -6.02 -18.99 7.48
N ILE A 89 -4.77 -19.39 7.65
CA ILE A 89 -3.81 -18.66 8.50
C ILE A 89 -3.60 -17.24 7.98
N LEU A 90 -3.44 -17.07 6.66
CA LEU A 90 -3.29 -15.75 6.05
C LEU A 90 -4.53 -14.87 6.25
N MET A 91 -5.74 -15.42 6.13
CA MET A 91 -6.97 -14.69 6.39
C MET A 91 -7.13 -14.30 7.87
N GLU A 92 -6.72 -15.17 8.78
CA GLU A 92 -6.74 -14.89 10.23
C GLU A 92 -5.79 -13.74 10.59
N ASN A 93 -4.55 -13.78 10.11
CA ASN A 93 -3.58 -12.71 10.28
C ASN A 93 -4.10 -11.36 9.74
N GLU A 94 -4.75 -11.36 8.57
CA GLU A 94 -5.32 -10.14 8.01
C GLU A 94 -6.44 -9.57 8.89
N ARG A 95 -7.30 -10.44 9.44
CA ARG A 95 -8.37 -10.05 10.36
C ARG A 95 -7.80 -9.44 11.64
N GLU A 96 -6.80 -10.08 12.23
CA GLU A 96 -6.13 -9.59 13.44
C GLU A 96 -5.47 -8.24 13.19
N MET A 97 -4.78 -8.07 12.06
CA MET A 97 -4.17 -6.79 11.68
C MET A 97 -5.21 -5.67 11.58
N ARG A 98 -6.36 -5.94 10.93
CA ARG A 98 -7.47 -4.99 10.84
C ARG A 98 -8.03 -4.65 12.21
N GLU A 99 -8.18 -5.65 13.08
CA GLU A 99 -8.67 -5.46 14.44
C GLU A 99 -7.71 -4.60 15.27
N ASN A 100 -6.42 -4.90 15.25
CA ASN A 100 -5.38 -4.14 15.92
C ASN A 100 -5.34 -2.69 15.42
N ARG A 101 -5.52 -2.46 14.11
CA ARG A 101 -5.68 -1.12 13.56
C ARG A 101 -6.92 -0.41 14.11
N ARG A 102 -8.08 -1.07 14.19
CA ARG A 102 -9.28 -0.47 14.79
C ARG A 102 -9.07 -0.12 16.27
N LYS A 103 -8.46 -1.01 17.05
CA LYS A 103 -8.13 -0.78 18.47
C LYS A 103 -7.18 0.41 18.64
N SER A 104 -6.14 0.48 17.81
CA SER A 104 -5.18 1.59 17.81
C SER A 104 -5.82 2.94 17.51
N LEU A 105 -6.80 2.99 16.60
CA LEU A 105 -7.53 4.21 16.25
C LEU A 105 -8.57 4.58 17.32
N SER A 106 -9.33 3.61 17.83
CA SER A 106 -10.36 3.81 18.85
C SER A 106 -9.81 4.36 20.17
N GLY A 107 -8.54 4.11 20.48
CA GLY A 107 -7.88 4.69 21.66
C GLY A 107 -7.46 6.17 21.51
N ARG A 108 -7.54 6.74 20.30
CA ARG A 108 -7.11 8.13 20.02
C ARG A 108 -8.26 9.14 20.08
N ASP A 109 -9.51 8.69 20.00
CA ASP A 109 -10.71 9.53 20.09
C ASP A 109 -11.23 9.71 21.54
N ALA A 110 -10.54 9.14 22.53
CA ALA A 110 -10.95 9.16 23.94
C ALA A 110 -10.24 10.24 24.80
N LYS A 111 -9.88 11.38 24.21
CA LYS A 111 -9.19 12.46 24.93
C LYS A 111 -9.72 13.85 24.60
#